data_AF-A0A383DTX3-F1
#
_entry.id   AF-A0A383DTX3-F1
#
_cell.length_a   1.000
_cell.length_b   1.000
_cell.length_c   1.000
_cell.angle_alpha   90.00
_cell.angle_beta   90.00
_cell.angle_gamma   90.00
#
_symmetry.space_group_name_H-M   'P 1'
#
loop_
_entity.id
_entity.type
_entity.pdbx_description
1 polymer ?
#
loop_
_entity_poly.entity_id
_entity_poly.type
_entity_poly.pdbx_seq_one_letter_code
_entity_poly.pdbx_strand_id
1 'polypeptide(L)'
;MSKFLDSLEQIATNAPAPLGFGVRREQRPPGMALIIQISSDHAAGCDGVSGLAPQAMLLSGVRGLRALKKLESGLSSVPWGIIGGSLTEDGVSGYKAAGCDVLAFGLADTPVSVINSDELARVLCLDPSADERQLRAINPLPVDAVLINVAGQKGPWTLEDLTNITVISSRVN
;
A
#
# COMPACT_ATOMS: atom_id res chain seq x y z
N MET A 1 -0.21 -8.84 -11.97
CA MET A 1 0.55 -8.44 -10.78
C MET A 1 0.63 -6.93 -10.74
N SER A 2 0.52 -6.35 -9.55
CA SER A 2 0.52 -4.90 -9.34
C SER A 2 1.94 -4.33 -9.43
N LYS A 3 2.06 -3.12 -9.98
CA LYS A 3 3.35 -2.41 -10.13
C LYS A 3 4.00 -2.08 -8.79
N PHE A 4 3.19 -1.88 -7.75
CA PHE A 4 3.65 -1.68 -6.38
C PHE A 4 4.36 -2.92 -5.83
N LEU A 5 3.79 -4.12 -6.02
CA LEU A 5 4.44 -5.36 -5.57
C LEU A 5 5.75 -5.62 -6.31
N ASP A 6 5.78 -5.40 -7.64
CA ASP A 6 7.01 -5.52 -8.43
C ASP A 6 8.10 -4.58 -7.90
N SER A 7 7.72 -3.36 -7.50
CA SER A 7 8.65 -2.37 -6.91
C SER A 7 9.18 -2.80 -5.55
N LEU A 8 8.32 -3.38 -4.69
CA LEU A 8 8.74 -3.91 -3.38
C LEU A 8 9.66 -5.12 -3.53
N GLU A 9 9.37 -6.03 -4.46
CA GLU A 9 10.20 -7.20 -4.74
C GLU A 9 11.59 -6.78 -5.25
N GLN A 10 11.65 -5.81 -6.16
CA GLN A 10 12.92 -5.27 -6.65
C GLN A 10 13.79 -4.68 -5.52
N ILE A 11 13.16 -3.99 -4.57
CA ILE A 11 13.84 -3.45 -3.38
C ILE A 11 14.31 -4.58 -2.46
N ALA A 12 13.43 -5.54 -2.13
CA ALA A 12 13.73 -6.64 -1.22
C ALA A 12 14.88 -7.52 -1.72
N THR A 13 14.87 -7.86 -3.01
CA THR A 13 15.88 -8.72 -3.64
C THR A 13 17.16 -7.97 -4.01
N ASN A 14 17.19 -6.64 -3.85
CA ASN A 14 18.22 -5.77 -4.43
C ASN A 14 18.44 -6.06 -5.92
N ALA A 15 17.38 -6.44 -6.66
CA ALA A 15 17.52 -6.92 -8.01
C ALA A 15 18.18 -5.84 -8.90
N PRO A 16 19.26 -6.18 -9.61
CA PRO A 16 19.88 -5.26 -10.54
C PRO A 16 18.88 -4.89 -11.65
N ALA A 17 18.99 -3.67 -12.15
CA ALA A 17 18.10 -3.18 -13.17
C ALA A 17 18.16 -4.09 -14.42
N PRO A 18 17.04 -4.34 -15.14
CA PRO A 18 16.97 -5.33 -16.21
C PRO A 18 18.05 -5.11 -17.28
N LEU A 19 18.63 -6.22 -17.74
CA LEU A 19 19.72 -6.25 -18.72
C LEU A 19 19.22 -5.71 -20.07
N GLY A 20 19.77 -4.58 -20.51
CA GLY A 20 19.54 -3.99 -21.82
C GLY A 20 20.82 -3.37 -22.36
N PHE A 21 20.96 -3.27 -23.68
CA PHE A 21 22.19 -2.85 -24.38
C PHE A 21 22.50 -1.34 -24.29
N GLY A 22 22.01 -0.63 -23.27
CA GLY A 22 22.26 0.79 -23.05
C GLY A 22 23.26 1.04 -21.92
N VAL A 23 24.00 2.16 -21.98
CA VAL A 23 24.86 2.61 -20.88
C VAL A 23 23.98 2.87 -19.66
N ARG A 24 24.03 1.99 -18.65
CA ARG A 24 23.25 2.15 -17.42
C ARG A 24 24.21 2.30 -16.24
N ARG A 25 24.09 3.42 -15.53
CA ARG A 25 24.58 3.49 -14.15
C ARG A 25 23.77 2.47 -13.34
N GLU A 26 24.44 1.59 -12.59
CA GLU A 26 23.81 0.79 -11.56
C GLU A 26 23.17 1.73 -10.53
N GLN A 27 21.89 2.03 -10.72
CA GLN A 27 21.08 2.61 -9.66
C GLN A 27 20.67 1.43 -8.80
N ARG A 28 21.42 1.21 -7.71
CA ARG A 28 21.01 0.27 -6.68
C ARG A 28 19.61 0.70 -6.21
N PRO A 29 18.63 -0.22 -6.14
CA PRO A 29 17.34 0.11 -5.58
C PRO A 29 17.54 0.65 -4.15
N PRO A 30 16.72 1.61 -3.71
CA PRO A 30 16.83 2.14 -2.36
C PRO A 30 16.64 1.00 -1.36
N GLY A 31 17.40 0.99 -0.26
CA GLY A 31 17.26 -0.03 0.79
C GLY A 31 15.92 0.03 1.55
N MET A 32 15.08 1.01 1.26
CA MET A 32 13.77 1.23 1.85
C MET A 32 12.84 1.89 0.83
N ALA A 33 11.60 1.43 0.76
CA ALA A 33 10.57 2.05 -0.08
C ALA A 33 9.98 3.29 0.60
N LEU A 34 9.76 4.36 -0.16
CA LEU A 34 8.99 5.53 0.21
C LEU A 34 7.57 5.39 -0.35
N ILE A 35 6.59 5.34 0.56
CA ILE A 35 5.16 5.35 0.23
C ILE A 35 4.58 6.63 0.78
N ILE A 36 3.89 7.41 -0.07
CA ILE A 36 3.26 8.67 0.35
C ILE A 36 1.79 8.43 0.63
N GLN A 37 1.34 8.78 1.84
CA GLN A 37 -0.08 8.78 2.18
C GLN A 37 -0.65 10.19 2.11
N ILE A 38 -1.75 10.36 1.36
CA ILE A 38 -2.49 11.62 1.29
C ILE A 38 -3.84 11.42 1.97
N SER A 39 -4.09 12.20 3.02
CA SER A 39 -5.29 12.11 3.87
C SER A 39 -6.23 13.30 3.78
N SER A 40 -5.74 14.43 3.29
CA SER A 40 -6.51 15.64 3.07
C SER A 40 -6.01 16.35 1.80
N ASP A 41 -6.89 17.15 1.19
CA ASP A 41 -6.63 17.90 -0.04
C ASP A 41 -5.87 17.10 -1.11
N HIS A 42 -6.54 16.07 -1.65
CA HIS A 42 -5.92 15.09 -2.55
C HIS A 42 -5.29 15.72 -3.80
N ALA A 43 -5.79 16.86 -4.29
CA ALA A 43 -5.24 17.53 -5.46
C ALA A 43 -3.88 18.17 -5.13
N ALA A 44 -3.84 19.02 -4.10
CA ALA A 44 -2.59 19.64 -3.66
C ALA A 44 -1.55 18.60 -3.21
N GLY A 45 -2.00 17.53 -2.56
CA GLY A 45 -1.15 16.41 -2.17
C GLY A 45 -0.49 15.71 -3.37
N CYS A 46 -1.25 15.45 -4.44
CA CYS A 46 -0.69 14.83 -5.66
C CYS A 46 0.35 15.73 -6.33
N ASP A 47 0.11 17.05 -6.35
CA ASP A 47 1.08 18.00 -6.91
C ASP A 47 2.38 18.03 -6.08
N GLY A 48 2.26 17.98 -4.75
CA GLY A 48 3.38 17.97 -3.81
C GLY A 48 4.23 16.69 -3.81
N VAL A 49 3.74 15.61 -4.42
CA VAL A 49 4.50 14.35 -4.59
C VAL A 49 5.58 14.49 -5.67
N SER A 50 5.42 15.47 -6.56
CA SER A 50 6.35 15.74 -7.65
C SER A 50 7.78 15.94 -7.13
N GLY A 51 8.71 15.09 -7.57
CA GLY A 51 10.13 15.17 -7.20
C GLY A 51 10.58 14.30 -6.03
N LEU A 52 9.65 13.65 -5.31
CA LEU A 52 9.99 12.74 -4.20
C LEU A 52 10.29 11.30 -4.66
N ALA A 53 9.99 10.97 -5.92
CA ALA A 53 10.16 9.64 -6.52
C ALA A 53 9.69 8.47 -5.62
N PRO A 54 8.45 8.52 -5.09
CA PRO A 54 7.90 7.44 -4.26
C PRO A 54 7.66 6.17 -5.08
N GLN A 55 7.63 5.02 -4.42
CA GLN A 55 7.27 3.74 -5.03
C GLN A 55 5.76 3.57 -5.16
N ALA A 56 4.99 4.17 -4.25
CA ALA A 56 3.54 4.21 -4.34
C ALA A 56 2.95 5.41 -3.60
N MET A 57 1.69 5.70 -3.94
CA MET A 57 0.87 6.69 -3.26
C MET A 57 -0.42 6.05 -2.75
N LEU A 58 -0.80 6.35 -1.50
CA LEU A 58 -2.01 5.82 -0.88
C LEU A 58 -2.96 6.97 -0.52
N LEU A 59 -4.14 6.98 -1.13
CA LEU A 59 -5.16 7.99 -0.90
C LEU A 59 -6.12 7.49 0.19
N SER A 60 -6.15 8.16 1.32
CA SER A 60 -7.12 7.87 2.39
C SER A 60 -8.31 8.81 2.32
N GLY A 61 -9.50 8.32 2.69
CA GLY A 61 -10.71 9.14 2.77
C GLY A 61 -11.38 9.49 1.42
N VAL A 62 -10.92 8.91 0.31
CA VAL A 62 -11.56 9.09 -1.00
C VAL A 62 -12.91 8.36 -1.02
N ARG A 63 -13.99 9.09 -1.28
CA ARG A 63 -15.36 8.53 -1.34
C ARG A 63 -15.85 8.46 -2.78
N GLY A 64 -15.53 7.35 -3.43
CA GLY A 64 -16.09 6.96 -4.74
C GLY A 64 -15.38 7.57 -5.95
N LEU A 65 -15.73 7.03 -7.12
CA LEU A 65 -15.05 7.27 -8.40
C LEU A 65 -15.08 8.74 -8.86
N ARG A 66 -16.12 9.50 -8.48
CA ARG A 66 -16.25 10.91 -8.88
C ARG A 66 -15.13 11.77 -8.31
N ALA A 67 -14.68 11.46 -7.09
CA ALA A 67 -13.56 12.18 -6.47
C ALA A 67 -12.25 11.88 -7.20
N LEU A 68 -12.06 10.63 -7.65
CA LEU A 68 -10.86 10.20 -8.40
C LEU A 68 -10.75 10.85 -9.77
N LYS A 69 -11.87 11.05 -10.48
CA LYS A 69 -11.84 11.73 -11.79
C LYS A 69 -11.21 13.11 -11.75
N LYS A 70 -11.28 13.79 -10.59
CA LYS A 70 -10.65 15.12 -10.40
C LYS A 70 -9.15 15.04 -10.16
N LEU A 71 -8.62 13.85 -9.86
CA LEU A 71 -7.24 13.59 -9.49
C LEU A 71 -6.45 12.91 -10.61
N GLU A 72 -7.11 12.42 -11.67
CA GLU A 72 -6.49 11.66 -12.77
C GLU A 72 -5.20 12.29 -13.33
N SER A 73 -5.14 13.62 -13.44
CA SER A 73 -3.95 14.34 -13.92
C SER A 73 -2.72 14.15 -13.02
N GLY A 74 -2.90 14.04 -11.70
CA GLY A 74 -1.84 13.86 -10.72
C GLY A 74 -1.46 12.41 -10.42
N LEU A 75 -2.31 11.45 -10.81
CA LEU A 75 -2.13 10.01 -10.50
C LEU A 75 -1.28 9.24 -11.53
N SER A 76 -0.97 9.85 -12.68
CA SER A 76 -0.56 9.11 -13.88
C SER A 76 0.87 8.55 -13.87
N SER A 77 1.75 9.01 -12.98
CA SER A 77 3.19 8.67 -13.01
C SER A 77 3.66 7.67 -11.95
N VAL A 78 2.89 7.47 -10.87
CA VAL A 78 3.26 6.64 -9.72
C VAL A 78 2.15 5.62 -9.44
N PRO A 79 2.46 4.34 -9.14
CA PRO A 79 1.45 3.39 -8.67
C PRO A 79 0.67 3.97 -7.49
N TRP A 80 -0.66 3.98 -7.58
CA TRP A 80 -1.49 4.56 -6.54
C TRP A 80 -2.53 3.58 -6.05
N GLY A 81 -3.00 3.80 -4.84
CA GLY A 81 -4.02 3.00 -4.20
C GLY A 81 -4.88 3.80 -3.25
N ILE A 82 -5.83 3.11 -2.65
CA ILE A 82 -6.72 3.68 -1.63
C ILE A 82 -6.55 2.98 -0.30
N ILE A 83 -6.62 3.75 0.79
CA ILE A 83 -6.74 3.22 2.15
C ILE A 83 -8.17 3.45 2.63
N GLY A 84 -8.86 2.34 2.88
CA GLY A 84 -10.27 2.36 3.27
C GLY A 84 -11.16 2.98 2.19
N GLY A 85 -12.38 3.36 2.60
CA GLY A 85 -13.42 3.83 1.70
C GLY A 85 -14.52 2.80 1.46
N SER A 86 -15.42 3.08 0.52
CA SER A 86 -16.47 2.12 0.14
C SER A 86 -15.85 1.02 -0.73
N LEU A 87 -15.38 -0.03 -0.08
CA LEU A 87 -14.85 -1.24 -0.70
C LEU A 87 -16.00 -2.19 -1.02
N THR A 88 -16.83 -1.81 -1.99
CA THR A 88 -17.80 -2.70 -2.61
C THR A 88 -17.22 -3.29 -3.88
N GLU A 89 -17.78 -4.40 -4.37
CA GLU A 89 -17.34 -5.03 -5.62
C GLU A 89 -17.42 -4.07 -6.82
N ASP A 90 -18.53 -3.35 -6.95
CA ASP A 90 -18.70 -2.30 -7.96
C ASP A 90 -17.69 -1.15 -7.78
N GLY A 91 -17.36 -0.79 -6.54
CA GLY A 91 -16.35 0.21 -6.24
C GLY A 91 -14.96 -0.22 -6.69
N VAL A 92 -14.56 -1.45 -6.36
CA VAL A 92 -13.25 -2.03 -6.71
C VAL A 92 -13.06 -2.10 -8.22
N SER A 93 -14.06 -2.58 -8.97
CA SER A 93 -13.99 -2.62 -10.43
C SER A 93 -13.82 -1.23 -11.04
N GLY A 94 -14.51 -0.22 -10.49
CA GLY A 94 -14.32 1.17 -10.88
C GLY A 94 -12.94 1.73 -10.55
N TYR A 95 -12.40 1.41 -9.37
CA TYR A 95 -11.05 1.82 -8.96
C TYR A 95 -10.00 1.20 -9.86
N LYS A 96 -10.14 -0.08 -10.17
CA LYS A 96 -9.29 -0.80 -11.12
C LYS A 96 -9.32 -0.15 -12.50
N ALA A 97 -10.51 0.17 -13.02
CA ALA A 97 -10.65 0.84 -14.32
C ALA A 97 -10.00 2.24 -14.34
N ALA A 98 -9.93 2.91 -13.19
CA ALA A 98 -9.22 4.19 -13.04
C ALA A 98 -7.69 4.05 -12.90
N GLY A 99 -7.15 2.82 -12.95
CA GLY A 99 -5.72 2.55 -12.83
C GLY A 99 -5.21 2.43 -11.39
N CYS A 100 -6.11 2.17 -10.43
CA CYS A 100 -5.70 1.79 -9.08
C CYS A 100 -4.85 0.52 -9.14
N ASP A 101 -3.78 0.49 -8.36
CA ASP A 101 -2.82 -0.61 -8.30
C ASP A 101 -2.80 -1.27 -6.91
N VAL A 102 -3.23 -0.55 -5.87
CA VAL A 102 -3.18 -1.02 -4.47
C VAL A 102 -4.52 -0.79 -3.75
N LEU A 103 -5.00 -1.81 -3.05
CA LEU A 103 -6.13 -1.74 -2.13
C LEU A 103 -5.66 -2.01 -0.71
N ALA A 104 -5.73 -0.99 0.14
CA ALA A 104 -5.43 -1.12 1.56
C ALA A 104 -6.72 -1.11 2.39
N PHE A 105 -6.93 -2.14 3.20
CA PHE A 105 -8.20 -2.39 3.90
C PHE A 105 -8.00 -2.99 5.29
N GLY A 106 -8.98 -2.82 6.18
CA GLY A 106 -8.98 -3.46 7.50
C GLY A 106 -9.70 -4.80 7.48
N LEU A 107 -9.57 -5.58 8.56
CA LEU A 107 -10.34 -6.84 8.73
C LEU A 107 -11.84 -6.58 8.90
N ALA A 108 -12.20 -5.54 9.66
CA ALA A 108 -13.59 -5.18 9.88
C ALA A 108 -14.19 -4.53 8.63
N ASP A 109 -15.44 -4.87 8.34
CA ASP A 109 -16.28 -4.25 7.30
C ASP A 109 -15.75 -4.34 5.85
N THR A 110 -14.75 -5.20 5.59
CA THR A 110 -14.25 -5.48 4.24
C THR A 110 -14.93 -6.74 3.67
N PRO A 111 -15.70 -6.63 2.58
CA PRO A 111 -16.28 -7.78 1.90
C PRO A 111 -15.20 -8.71 1.33
N VAL A 112 -15.38 -10.02 1.48
CA VAL A 112 -14.43 -11.03 0.93
C VAL A 112 -14.31 -10.92 -0.60
N SER A 113 -15.38 -10.52 -1.30
CA SER A 113 -15.37 -10.34 -2.75
C SER A 113 -14.35 -9.30 -3.23
N VAL A 114 -13.97 -8.33 -2.40
CA VAL A 114 -12.94 -7.32 -2.70
C VAL A 114 -11.53 -7.93 -2.77
N ILE A 115 -11.29 -9.01 -2.02
CA ILE A 115 -9.98 -9.63 -1.89
C ILE A 115 -9.69 -10.60 -3.05
N ASN A 116 -10.72 -11.01 -3.79
CA ASN A 116 -10.63 -11.95 -4.91
C ASN A 116 -10.05 -11.33 -6.22
N SER A 117 -9.40 -10.17 -6.14
CA SER A 117 -8.82 -9.48 -7.30
C SER A 117 -7.30 -9.66 -7.33
N ASP A 118 -6.80 -10.61 -8.13
CA ASP A 118 -5.36 -10.90 -8.27
C ASP A 118 -4.56 -9.85 -9.06
N GLU A 119 -5.22 -8.83 -9.61
CA GLU A 119 -4.57 -7.75 -10.36
C GLU A 119 -4.15 -6.57 -9.48
N LEU A 120 -4.72 -6.43 -8.29
CA LEU A 120 -4.46 -5.33 -7.35
C LEU A 120 -3.66 -5.85 -6.17
N ALA A 121 -2.71 -5.07 -5.66
CA ALA A 121 -2.05 -5.41 -4.41
C ALA A 121 -3.02 -5.31 -3.25
N ARG A 122 -3.15 -6.37 -2.47
CA ARG A 122 -4.05 -6.49 -1.33
C ARG A 122 -3.25 -6.25 -0.06
N VAL A 123 -3.41 -5.06 0.51
CA VAL A 123 -2.67 -4.63 1.70
C VAL A 123 -3.59 -4.64 2.91
N LEU A 124 -3.26 -5.45 3.91
CA LEU A 124 -4.04 -5.51 5.14
C LEU A 124 -3.54 -4.48 6.15
N CYS A 125 -4.38 -3.53 6.52
CA CYS A 125 -4.14 -2.57 7.58
C CYS A 125 -4.37 -3.23 8.94
N LEU A 126 -3.33 -3.31 9.76
CA LEU A 126 -3.39 -3.87 11.12
C LEU A 126 -3.15 -2.81 12.18
N ASP A 127 -3.84 -3.00 13.30
CA ASP A 127 -3.54 -2.31 14.54
C ASP A 127 -2.36 -3.01 15.24
N PRO A 128 -1.37 -2.27 15.77
CA PRO A 128 -0.27 -2.83 16.55
C PRO A 128 -0.73 -3.66 17.77
N SER A 129 -1.95 -3.43 18.26
CA SER A 129 -2.57 -4.16 19.37
C SER A 129 -3.38 -5.39 18.95
N ALA A 130 -3.31 -5.80 17.67
CA ALA A 130 -3.99 -6.99 17.17
C ALA A 130 -3.59 -8.24 17.97
N ASP A 131 -4.58 -9.07 18.31
CA ASP A 131 -4.34 -10.23 19.15
C ASP A 131 -3.66 -11.39 18.39
N GLU A 132 -2.97 -12.28 19.11
CA GLU A 132 -2.22 -13.36 18.49
C GLU A 132 -3.10 -14.36 17.71
N ARG A 133 -4.38 -14.51 18.07
CA ARG A 133 -5.32 -15.39 17.37
C ARG A 133 -5.71 -14.79 16.02
N GLN A 134 -5.96 -13.49 15.98
CA GLN A 134 -6.21 -12.72 14.76
C GLN A 134 -4.99 -12.80 13.83
N LEU A 135 -3.78 -12.59 14.34
CA LEU A 135 -2.56 -12.67 13.53
C LEU A 135 -2.39 -14.05 12.87
N ARG A 136 -2.65 -15.14 13.60
CA ARG A 136 -2.62 -16.49 13.03
C ARG A 136 -3.70 -16.73 11.96
N ALA A 137 -4.84 -16.07 12.08
CA ALA A 137 -5.94 -16.19 11.13
C ALA A 137 -5.69 -15.39 9.83
N ILE A 138 -4.70 -14.50 9.79
CA ILE A 138 -4.36 -13.69 8.62
C ILE A 138 -3.57 -14.48 7.58
N ASN A 139 -2.66 -15.38 7.98
CA ASN A 139 -1.82 -16.14 7.04
C ASN A 139 -2.56 -16.89 5.92
N PRO A 140 -3.72 -17.53 6.16
CA PRO A 140 -4.46 -18.17 5.07
C PRO A 140 -5.22 -17.18 4.17
N LEU A 141 -5.29 -15.89 4.52
CA LEU A 141 -5.95 -14.88 3.69
C LEU A 141 -5.06 -14.53 2.48
N PRO A 142 -5.65 -14.33 1.30
CA PRO A 142 -4.90 -13.93 0.11
C PRO A 142 -4.57 -12.43 0.18
N VAL A 143 -3.64 -12.07 1.05
CA VAL A 143 -3.10 -10.72 1.24
C VAL A 143 -1.63 -10.70 0.81
N ASP A 144 -1.21 -9.64 0.15
CA ASP A 144 0.13 -9.53 -0.43
C ASP A 144 1.10 -8.78 0.48
N ALA A 145 0.58 -7.89 1.33
CA ALA A 145 1.38 -7.15 2.31
C ALA A 145 0.54 -6.70 3.52
N VAL A 146 1.23 -6.29 4.58
CA VAL A 146 0.64 -5.73 5.80
C VAL A 146 1.10 -4.29 6.00
N LEU A 147 0.16 -3.41 6.35
CA LEU A 147 0.42 -2.03 6.75
C LEU A 147 0.08 -1.87 8.24
N ILE A 148 1.09 -1.62 9.08
CA ILE A 148 0.89 -1.45 10.52
C ILE A 148 0.69 0.03 10.83
N ASN A 149 -0.45 0.40 11.41
CA ASN A 149 -0.74 1.79 11.75
C ASN A 149 -0.15 2.14 13.13
N VAL A 150 0.93 2.92 13.13
CA VAL A 150 1.63 3.33 14.36
C VAL A 150 1.23 4.73 14.82
N ALA A 151 0.19 5.35 14.24
CA ALA A 151 -0.21 6.73 14.54
C ALA A 151 -0.68 6.98 15.98
N GLY A 152 -1.02 5.91 16.72
CA GLY A 152 -1.32 5.98 18.16
C GLY A 152 -0.10 6.28 19.03
N GLN A 153 1.11 6.10 18.50
CA GLN A 153 2.35 6.31 19.22
C GLN A 153 2.69 7.78 19.38
N LYS A 154 2.50 8.29 20.60
CA LYS A 154 2.83 9.65 20.98
C LYS A 154 3.97 9.62 21.99
N GLY A 155 5.19 9.41 21.50
CA GLY A 155 6.37 9.36 22.37
C GLY A 155 7.58 8.72 21.70
N PRO A 156 8.71 8.63 22.42
CA PRO A 156 9.82 7.78 22.00
C PRO A 156 9.34 6.33 21.93
N TRP A 157 9.82 5.62 20.91
CA TRP A 157 9.57 4.20 20.75
C TRP A 157 10.14 3.42 21.93
N THR A 158 9.32 2.56 22.53
CA THR A 158 9.71 1.67 23.61
C THR A 158 10.03 0.28 23.09
N LEU A 159 10.65 -0.57 23.93
CA LEU A 159 10.87 -1.98 23.60
C LEU A 159 9.55 -2.76 23.45
N GLU A 160 8.49 -2.33 24.12
CA GLU A 160 7.16 -2.91 23.98
C GLU A 160 6.63 -2.72 22.55
N ASP A 161 6.80 -1.52 22.00
CA ASP A 161 6.36 -1.19 20.63
C ASP A 161 7.09 -2.00 19.57
N LEU A 162 8.41 -2.15 19.73
CA LEU A 162 9.21 -3.01 18.86
C LEU A 162 8.80 -4.48 18.99
N THR A 163 8.47 -4.92 20.20
CA THR A 163 7.99 -6.29 20.42
C THR A 163 6.66 -6.52 19.70
N ASN A 164 5.72 -5.58 19.80
CA ASN A 164 4.42 -5.68 19.12
C ASN A 164 4.57 -5.74 17.59
N ILE A 165 5.43 -4.91 16.99
CA ILE A 165 5.72 -4.97 15.56
C ILE A 165 6.40 -6.30 15.17
N THR A 166 7.33 -6.78 16.00
CA THR A 166 8.05 -8.04 15.73
C THR A 166 7.12 -9.25 15.80
N VAL A 167 6.13 -9.24 16.70
CA VAL A 167 5.10 -10.28 16.76
C VAL A 167 4.30 -10.31 15.46
N ILE A 168 3.93 -9.16 14.90
CA ILE A 168 3.23 -9.11 13.61
C ILE A 168 4.13 -9.64 12.48
N SER A 169 5.37 -9.14 12.36
CA SER A 169 6.26 -9.54 11.26
C SER A 169 6.68 -11.00 11.30
N SER A 170 6.86 -11.59 12.49
CA SER A 170 7.24 -12.99 12.64
C SER A 170 6.10 -13.97 12.37
N ARG A 171 4.86 -13.51 12.43
CA ARG A 171 3.67 -14.36 12.32
C ARG A 171 3.00 -14.29 10.96
N VAL A 172 3.11 -13.18 10.24
CA VAL A 172 2.46 -12.97 8.93
C VAL A 172 3.38 -13.34 7.74
N ASN A 173 4.19 -14.39 7.90
CA ASN A 173 5.04 -14.96 6.82
C ASN A 173 4.47 -16.29 6.30
#